data_AF-A0A6A0QSX1-F1
#
_entry.id   AF-A0A6A0QSX1-F1
#
_cell.length_a   1.000
_cell.length_b   1.000
_cell.length_c   1.000
_cell.angle_alpha   90.00
_cell.angle_beta   90.00
_cell.angle_gamma   90.00
#
_symmetry.space_group_name_H-M   'P 1'
#
loop_
_entity.id
_entity.type
_entity.pdbx_description
1 polymer ?
#
loop_
_entity_poly.entity_id
_entity_poly.type
_entity_poly.pdbx_seq_one_letter_code
_entity_poly.pdbx_strand_id
1 'polypeptide(L)'
;MDDIGDLAAQLADVQRQLLDLPDDAFAERFELKKRQDALRLQARAHAQDLDKQRSTEDLLAELSGLRSQMLHIEGHRIDLVRQAGSGGAVSSEMGNLGGVQINKGIDDAMGLPKIKARLGLIKGILIDRGVEIPPAD
;
A
#
# COMPACT_ATOMS: atom_id res chain seq x y z
N MET A 1 17.90 -13.75 -17.79
CA MET A 1 16.60 -13.42 -17.19
C MET A 1 16.76 -13.71 -15.70
N ASP A 2 17.44 -12.80 -14.98
CA ASP A 2 17.78 -12.92 -13.54
C ASP A 2 17.68 -11.57 -12.78
N ASP A 3 17.16 -10.52 -13.41
CA ASP A 3 17.18 -9.14 -12.88
C ASP A 3 16.48 -8.98 -11.51
N ILE A 4 15.38 -9.72 -11.29
CA ILE A 4 14.60 -9.62 -10.04
C ILE A 4 15.30 -10.34 -8.88
N GLY A 5 15.92 -11.49 -9.16
CA GLY A 5 16.73 -12.22 -8.17
C GLY A 5 17.92 -11.38 -7.71
N ASP A 6 18.58 -10.74 -8.67
CA ASP A 6 19.70 -9.84 -8.42
C ASP A 6 19.28 -8.57 -7.66
N LEU A 7 18.12 -7.98 -7.98
CA LEU A 7 17.55 -6.84 -7.23
C LEU A 7 17.21 -7.21 -5.79
N ALA A 8 16.63 -8.39 -5.56
CA ALA A 8 16.29 -8.87 -4.23
C ALA A 8 17.55 -9.13 -3.38
N ALA A 9 18.58 -9.75 -3.98
CA ALA A 9 19.86 -9.97 -3.33
C ALA A 9 20.55 -8.64 -2.96
N GLN A 10 20.55 -7.66 -3.87
CA GLN A 10 21.12 -6.33 -3.62
C GLN A 10 20.37 -5.56 -2.52
N LEU A 11 19.05 -5.66 -2.46
CA LEU A 11 18.26 -5.06 -1.38
C LEU A 11 18.56 -5.70 -0.02
N ALA A 12 18.70 -7.03 0.02
CA ALA A 12 19.06 -7.75 1.23
C ALA A 12 20.46 -7.38 1.72
N ASP A 13 21.42 -7.21 0.80
CA ASP A 13 22.79 -6.80 1.12
C ASP A 13 22.84 -5.37 1.67
N VAL A 14 22.17 -4.41 1.03
CA VAL A 14 22.06 -3.03 1.54
C VAL A 14 21.38 -2.99 2.91
N GLN A 15 20.37 -3.83 3.13
CA GLN A 15 19.69 -3.92 4.43
C GLN A 15 20.62 -4.49 5.51
N ARG A 16 21.45 -5.49 5.19
CA ARG A 16 22.46 -6.01 6.11
C ARG A 16 23.49 -4.94 6.46
N GLN A 17 24.03 -4.25 5.47
CA GLN A 17 24.99 -3.16 5.69
C GLN A 17 24.40 -2.07 6.59
N LEU A 18 23.14 -1.66 6.38
CA LEU A 18 22.46 -0.69 7.23
C LEU A 18 22.31 -1.14 8.70
N LEU A 19 22.17 -2.44 8.95
CA LEU A 19 22.07 -3.02 10.29
C LEU A 19 23.43 -3.15 10.97
N ASP A 20 24.48 -3.42 10.21
CA ASP A 20 25.85 -3.57 10.71
C ASP A 20 26.55 -2.22 10.92
N LEU A 21 25.99 -1.13 10.39
CA LEU A 21 26.55 0.20 10.51
C LEU A 21 26.44 0.75 11.95
N PRO A 22 27.54 1.29 12.51
CA PRO A 22 27.48 1.98 13.80
C PRO A 22 26.61 3.25 13.73
N ASP A 23 26.10 3.69 14.88
CA ASP A 23 25.09 4.74 14.95
C ASP A 23 25.63 6.12 14.51
N ASP A 24 26.95 6.34 14.61
CA ASP A 24 27.65 7.57 14.24
C ASP A 24 28.06 7.64 12.75
N ALA A 25 27.90 6.56 11.99
CA ALA A 25 28.19 6.48 10.56
C ALA A 25 27.09 7.11 9.69
N PHE A 26 26.75 8.38 9.94
CA PHE A 26 25.65 9.09 9.30
C PHE A 26 25.78 9.18 7.77
N ALA A 27 26.98 9.52 7.27
CA ALA A 27 27.22 9.70 5.83
C ALA A 27 27.05 8.39 5.06
N GLU A 28 27.60 7.29 5.57
CA GLU A 28 27.47 5.96 4.97
C GLU A 28 26.04 5.45 5.05
N ARG A 29 25.34 5.69 6.16
CA ARG A 29 23.91 5.38 6.30
C ARG A 29 23.07 6.12 5.28
N PHE A 30 23.37 7.39 5.00
CA PHE A 30 22.68 8.19 4.00
C PHE A 30 22.86 7.62 2.59
N GLU A 31 24.09 7.27 2.19
CA GLU A 31 24.35 6.69 0.87
C GLU A 31 23.67 5.31 0.71
N LEU A 32 23.68 4.48 1.76
CA LEU A 32 22.97 3.21 1.74
C LEU A 32 21.44 3.39 1.64
N LYS A 33 20.88 4.40 2.30
CA LYS A 33 19.45 4.73 2.16
C LYS A 33 19.11 5.19 0.75
N LYS A 34 19.94 6.04 0.15
CA LYS A 34 19.78 6.46 -1.24
C LYS A 34 19.85 5.28 -2.21
N ARG A 35 20.78 4.35 -1.99
CA ARG A 35 20.89 3.11 -2.77
C ARG A 35 19.68 2.21 -2.58
N GLN A 36 19.20 2.06 -1.35
CA GLN A 36 17.98 1.30 -1.03
C GLN A 36 16.77 1.88 -1.77
N ASP A 37 16.62 3.21 -1.83
CA ASP A 37 15.51 3.86 -2.52
C ASP A 37 15.61 3.70 -4.04
N ALA A 38 16.82 3.78 -4.62
CA ALA A 38 17.03 3.51 -6.03
C ALA A 38 16.67 2.06 -6.40
N LEU A 39 17.10 1.08 -5.62
CA LEU A 39 16.77 -0.33 -5.83
C LEU A 39 15.26 -0.60 -5.69
N ARG A 40 14.61 0.05 -4.72
CA ARG A 40 13.14 -0.02 -4.58
C ARG A 40 12.41 0.57 -5.78
N LEU A 41 12.94 1.65 -6.37
CA LEU A 41 12.35 2.25 -7.57
C LEU A 41 12.47 1.32 -8.77
N GLN A 42 13.63 0.68 -8.95
CA GLN A 42 13.85 -0.32 -10.01
C GLN A 42 12.94 -1.53 -9.83
N ALA A 43 12.81 -2.05 -8.61
CA ALA A 43 11.90 -3.16 -8.32
C ALA A 43 10.43 -2.80 -8.65
N ARG A 44 10.01 -1.55 -8.39
CA ARG A 44 8.67 -1.07 -8.76
C ARG A 44 8.46 -1.01 -10.27
N ALA A 45 9.47 -0.57 -11.02
CA ALA A 45 9.41 -0.53 -12.48
C ALA A 45 9.27 -1.95 -13.06
N HIS A 46 10.07 -2.91 -12.57
CA HIS A 46 9.93 -4.31 -12.98
C HIS A 46 8.55 -4.90 -12.64
N ALA A 47 8.01 -4.60 -11.45
CA ALA A 47 6.67 -5.06 -11.10
C ALA A 47 5.60 -4.51 -12.05
N GLN A 48 5.68 -3.23 -12.41
CA GLN A 48 4.78 -2.62 -13.40
C GLN A 48 4.89 -3.28 -14.78
N ASP A 49 6.11 -3.60 -15.22
CA ASP A 49 6.33 -4.25 -16.51
C ASP A 49 5.84 -5.71 -16.53
N LEU A 50 5.92 -6.42 -15.40
CA LEU A 50 5.29 -7.73 -15.25
C LEU A 50 3.76 -7.62 -15.32
N ASP A 51 3.15 -6.63 -14.65
CA ASP A 51 1.70 -6.45 -14.73
C ASP A 51 1.22 -6.09 -16.14
N LYS A 52 2.02 -5.34 -16.91
CA LYS A 52 1.74 -5.09 -18.33
C LYS A 52 1.76 -6.37 -19.17
N GLN A 53 2.45 -7.43 -18.75
CA GLN A 53 2.51 -8.71 -19.44
C GLN A 53 1.41 -9.69 -19.00
N ARG A 54 0.75 -9.44 -17.86
CA ARG A 54 -0.33 -10.30 -17.36
C ARG A 54 -1.58 -10.24 -18.22
N SER A 55 -2.36 -11.32 -18.22
CA SER A 55 -3.64 -11.36 -18.94
C SER A 55 -4.62 -10.33 -18.38
N THR A 56 -5.56 -9.90 -19.22
CA THR A 56 -6.62 -8.97 -18.78
C THR A 56 -7.53 -9.65 -17.75
N GLU A 57 -7.80 -10.94 -17.92
CA GLU A 57 -8.59 -11.75 -17.00
C GLU A 57 -7.97 -11.79 -15.60
N ASP A 58 -6.66 -12.00 -15.49
CA ASP A 58 -5.95 -12.02 -14.20
C ASP A 58 -6.01 -10.67 -13.49
N LEU A 59 -5.88 -9.58 -14.26
CA LEU A 59 -5.96 -8.22 -13.73
C LEU A 59 -7.37 -7.87 -13.26
N LEU A 60 -8.41 -8.31 -13.98
CA LEU A 60 -9.81 -8.13 -13.57
C LEU A 60 -10.16 -8.97 -12.33
N ALA A 61 -9.67 -10.21 -12.25
CA ALA A 61 -9.86 -11.06 -11.08
C ALA A 61 -9.20 -10.46 -9.83
N GLU A 62 -7.96 -9.96 -9.97
CA GLU A 62 -7.28 -9.26 -8.88
C GLU A 62 -8.01 -7.95 -8.50
N LEU A 63 -8.47 -7.18 -9.48
CA LEU A 63 -9.24 -5.96 -9.23
C LEU A 63 -10.50 -6.23 -8.40
N SER A 64 -11.24 -7.29 -8.74
CA SER A 64 -12.42 -7.72 -7.98
C SER A 64 -12.05 -8.12 -6.55
N GLY A 65 -11.04 -8.98 -6.38
CA GLY A 65 -10.59 -9.41 -5.05
C GLY A 65 -10.13 -8.26 -4.16
N LEU A 66 -9.39 -7.29 -4.72
CA LEU A 66 -8.94 -6.10 -3.99
C LEU A 66 -10.10 -5.18 -3.59
N ARG A 67 -11.15 -5.06 -4.43
CA ARG A 67 -12.38 -4.32 -4.07
C ARG A 67 -13.10 -4.99 -2.91
N SER A 68 -13.27 -6.31 -2.93
CA SER A 68 -13.89 -7.04 -1.82
C SER A 68 -13.10 -6.91 -0.52
N GLN A 69 -11.76 -6.96 -0.60
CA GLN A 69 -10.89 -6.72 0.56
C GLN A 69 -11.06 -5.30 1.11
N MET A 70 -11.13 -4.30 0.22
CA MET A 70 -11.35 -2.91 0.59
C MET A 70 -12.69 -2.72 1.32
N LEU A 71 -13.78 -3.28 0.78
CA LEU A 71 -15.11 -3.23 1.40
C LEU A 71 -15.12 -3.92 2.77
N HIS A 72 -14.44 -5.06 2.89
CA HIS A 72 -14.31 -5.76 4.17
C HIS A 72 -13.59 -4.88 5.21
N ILE A 73 -12.49 -4.22 4.84
CA ILE A 73 -11.78 -3.29 5.74
C ILE A 73 -12.66 -2.10 6.12
N GLU A 74 -13.36 -1.52 5.15
CA GLU A 74 -14.28 -0.41 5.38
C GLU A 74 -15.42 -0.80 6.32
N GLY A 75 -15.89 -2.05 6.29
CA GLY A 75 -16.86 -2.61 7.23
C GLY A 75 -16.36 -2.74 8.68
N HIS A 76 -15.03 -2.75 8.90
CA HIS A 76 -14.43 -2.74 10.25
C HIS A 76 -14.25 -1.32 10.82
N ARG A 77 -14.60 -0.28 10.07
CA ARG A 77 -14.54 1.10 10.57
C ARG A 77 -15.57 1.32 11.67
N ILE A 78 -15.18 2.12 12.65
CA ILE A 78 -16.05 2.49 13.75
C ILE A 78 -16.91 3.67 13.30
N ASP A 79 -18.22 3.43 13.17
CA ASP A 79 -19.23 4.48 12.98
C ASP A 79 -19.48 5.25 14.29
N LEU A 80 -18.60 6.22 14.58
CA LEU A 80 -18.74 7.11 15.74
C LEU A 80 -20.06 7.88 15.77
N VAL A 81 -20.61 8.22 14.60
CA VAL A 81 -21.86 8.99 14.47
C VAL A 81 -23.04 8.23 15.10
N ARG A 82 -23.02 6.89 15.05
CA ARG A 82 -24.07 6.06 15.63
C ARG A 82 -23.93 5.90 17.15
N GLN A 83 -22.71 6.07 17.68
CA GLN A 83 -22.40 5.91 19.09
C GLN A 83 -22.56 7.21 19.90
N ALA A 84 -22.38 8.38 19.27
CA ALA A 84 -22.65 9.69 19.88
C ALA A 84 -24.15 9.97 20.11
N GLY A 85 -25.05 9.19 19.49
CA GLY A 85 -26.50 9.35 19.63
C GLY A 85 -27.12 8.70 20.87
N SER A 86 -26.41 7.86 21.62
CA SER A 86 -27.00 7.06 22.72
C SER A 86 -26.56 7.42 24.14
N GLY A 87 -25.85 8.53 24.37
CA GLY A 87 -25.62 8.96 25.74
C GLY A 87 -24.58 10.05 25.94
N GLY A 88 -25.05 11.22 26.39
CA GLY A 88 -24.23 12.15 27.18
C GLY A 88 -23.42 13.15 26.38
N ALA A 89 -23.91 14.38 26.36
CA ALA A 89 -23.22 15.55 25.81
C ALA A 89 -21.92 15.88 26.58
N VAL A 90 -20.76 15.54 26.02
CA VAL A 90 -19.51 16.32 26.05
C VAL A 90 -18.49 15.63 25.14
N SER A 91 -17.99 16.31 24.09
CA SER A 91 -16.85 15.93 23.20
C SER A 91 -17.16 15.77 21.69
N SER A 92 -17.89 16.71 21.07
CA SER A 92 -18.19 16.63 19.62
C SER A 92 -16.97 16.88 18.70
N GLU A 93 -15.92 17.55 19.16
CA GLU A 93 -14.70 17.77 18.34
C GLU A 93 -13.58 16.79 18.71
N MET A 94 -13.35 16.55 20.01
CA MET A 94 -12.30 15.65 20.50
C MET A 94 -12.64 14.17 20.26
N GLY A 95 -13.92 13.80 20.26
CA GLY A 95 -14.38 12.44 19.96
C GLY A 95 -14.27 12.11 18.46
N ASN A 96 -14.57 13.09 17.60
CA ASN A 96 -14.38 12.98 16.15
C ASN A 96 -12.90 12.83 15.78
N LEU A 97 -12.01 13.64 16.37
CA LEU A 97 -10.57 13.50 16.16
C LEU A 97 -10.05 12.13 16.60
N GLY A 98 -10.54 11.62 17.74
CA GLY A 98 -10.20 10.30 18.26
C GLY A 98 -10.56 9.16 17.30
N GLY A 99 -11.80 9.10 16.81
CA GLY A 99 -12.17 8.00 15.90
C GLY A 99 -11.68 8.18 14.46
N VAL A 100 -11.35 9.39 14.01
CA VAL A 100 -10.57 9.56 12.76
C VAL A 100 -9.19 8.92 12.91
N GLN A 101 -8.51 9.12 14.04
CA GLN A 101 -7.21 8.47 14.31
C GLN A 101 -7.34 6.95 14.45
N ILE A 102 -8.41 6.45 15.08
CA ILE A 102 -8.67 5.01 15.21
C ILE A 102 -8.96 4.39 13.84
N ASN A 103 -9.84 4.97 13.03
CA ASN A 103 -10.14 4.48 11.68
C ASN A 103 -8.90 4.53 10.78
N LYS A 104 -8.05 5.57 10.92
CA LYS A 104 -6.76 5.61 10.24
C LYS A 104 -5.83 4.48 10.70
N GLY A 105 -5.78 4.20 12.01
CA GLY A 105 -5.02 3.08 12.56
C GLY A 105 -5.50 1.72 12.05
N ILE A 106 -6.82 1.52 11.94
CA ILE A 106 -7.45 0.32 11.36
C ILE A 106 -7.08 0.21 9.88
N ASP A 107 -7.26 1.29 9.11
CA ASP A 107 -6.92 1.34 7.69
C ASP A 107 -5.44 0.99 7.45
N ASP A 108 -4.52 1.57 8.24
CA ASP A 108 -3.08 1.34 8.13
C ASP A 108 -2.70 -0.08 8.54
N ALA A 109 -3.24 -0.59 9.66
CA ALA A 109 -2.97 -1.94 10.16
C ALA A 109 -3.50 -3.03 9.20
N MET A 110 -4.66 -2.79 8.58
CA MET A 110 -5.24 -3.70 7.60
C MET A 110 -4.68 -3.51 6.19
N GLY A 111 -3.77 -2.55 5.98
CA GLY A 111 -3.06 -2.36 4.72
C GLY A 111 -3.89 -1.68 3.62
N LEU A 112 -4.94 -0.93 3.97
CA LEU A 112 -5.79 -0.20 3.04
C LEU A 112 -5.01 0.73 2.08
N PRO A 113 -3.95 1.45 2.51
CA PRO A 113 -3.16 2.26 1.59
C PRO A 113 -2.49 1.43 0.48
N LYS A 114 -2.03 0.21 0.80
CA LYS A 114 -1.41 -0.69 -0.19
C LYS A 114 -2.45 -1.20 -1.18
N ILE A 115 -3.64 -1.58 -0.69
CA ILE A 115 -4.75 -2.01 -1.54
C ILE A 115 -5.16 -0.90 -2.50
N LYS A 116 -5.31 0.34 -2.02
CA LYS A 116 -5.65 1.50 -2.86
C LYS A 116 -4.61 1.78 -3.94
N ALA A 117 -3.33 1.73 -3.58
CA ALA A 117 -2.24 1.90 -4.55
C ALA A 117 -2.28 0.82 -5.64
N ARG A 118 -2.54 -0.44 -5.25
CA ARG A 118 -2.63 -1.56 -6.18
C ARG A 118 -3.83 -1.46 -7.12
N LEU A 119 -5.00 -1.11 -6.58
CA LEU A 119 -6.21 -0.83 -7.37
C LEU A 119 -5.94 0.25 -8.42
N GLY A 120 -5.26 1.35 -8.06
CA GLY A 120 -4.92 2.42 -8.98
C GLY A 120 -4.03 1.96 -10.13
N LEU A 121 -2.99 1.17 -9.83
CA LEU A 121 -2.07 0.62 -10.82
C LEU A 121 -2.78 -0.30 -11.82
N ILE A 122 -3.58 -1.26 -11.32
CA ILE A 122 -4.32 -2.20 -12.18
C ILE A 122 -5.32 -1.46 -13.07
N LYS A 123 -6.06 -0.49 -12.52
CA LYS A 123 -6.97 0.35 -13.30
C LYS A 123 -6.24 1.11 -14.40
N GLY A 124 -5.08 1.69 -14.12
CA GLY A 124 -4.25 2.37 -15.12
C GLY A 124 -3.90 1.45 -16.28
N ILE A 125 -3.41 0.23 -15.99
CA ILE A 125 -3.06 -0.75 -17.03
C ILE A 125 -4.28 -1.16 -17.86
N LEU A 126 -5.43 -1.40 -17.22
CA LEU A 126 -6.66 -1.77 -17.93
C LEU A 126 -7.18 -0.64 -18.84
N ILE A 127 -7.10 0.61 -18.37
CA ILE A 127 -7.44 1.80 -19.18
C ILE A 127 -6.51 1.92 -20.37
N ASP A 128 -5.18 1.77 -20.16
CA ASP A 128 -4.19 1.83 -21.23
C ASP A 128 -4.42 0.75 -22.31
N ARG A 129 -5.02 -0.39 -21.92
CA ARG A 129 -5.40 -1.49 -22.82
C ARG A 129 -6.77 -1.29 -23.50
N GLY A 130 -7.51 -0.22 -23.16
CA GLY A 130 -8.87 0.01 -23.65
C GLY A 130 -9.91 -0.98 -23.10
N VAL A 131 -9.64 -1.59 -21.95
CA VAL A 131 -10.56 -2.53 -21.30
C VAL A 131 -11.56 -1.75 -20.46
N GLU A 132 -12.85 -2.00 -20.66
CA GLU A 132 -13.90 -1.46 -19.80
C GLU A 132 -13.81 -2.07 -18.41
N ILE A 133 -13.64 -1.22 -17.40
CA ILE A 133 -13.53 -1.66 -16.01
C ILE A 133 -14.94 -1.83 -15.43
N PRO A 134 -15.32 -3.04 -14.98
CA PRO A 134 -16.62 -3.25 -14.36
C PRO A 134 -16.82 -2.34 -13.14
N PRO A 135 -18.06 -1.94 -12.82
CA PRO A 135 -18.35 -1.23 -11.58
C PRO A 135 -17.92 -2.06 -10.36
N ALA A 136 -17.71 -1.39 -9.22
CA ALA A 136 -17.59 -2.10 -7.96
C ALA A 136 -19.02 -2.47 -7.52
N ASP A 137 -19.26 -3.78 -7.32
CA ASP A 137 -20.50 -4.29 -6.73
C ASP A 137 -20.56 -4.01 -5.22
#